data_AF-A0A949YSZ5-F1
#
_entry.id   AF-A0A949YSZ5-F1
#
_cell.length_a   1.000
_cell.length_b   1.000
_cell.length_c   1.000
_cell.angle_alpha   90.00
_cell.angle_beta   90.00
_cell.angle_gamma   90.00
#
_symmetry.space_group_name_H-M   'P 1'
#
loop_
_entity.id
_entity.type
_entity.pdbx_description
1 polymer ?
#
loop_
_entity_poly.entity_id
_entity_poly.type
_entity_poly.pdbx_seq_one_letter_code
_entity_poly.pdbx_strand_id
1 'polypeptide(L)'
;IDAGANIGYMTGLMAARLGAGGKVLAFEPHPKVFAELAANLAAWSKQPIARAIALQVALSSKSGAGRLQEPLDFDRNRGTSKLVLGEASGMHVKTVCLDEVCLKYGRADVLKVDVEGHELEVLRGARNLLQKGALRDIIFEDQSGDVMSPLASLLSGFGHTIFSLTRTLRGPVLATRPDQFPNVPYLPPSLLATREPLRAIGRFRAGGWLVLH
;
A
#
# COMPACT_ATOMS: atom_id res chain seq x y z
N ILE A 1 6.50 3.41 2.36
CA ILE A 1 6.56 1.99 1.93
C ILE A 1 5.43 1.76 0.95
N ASP A 2 5.73 1.12 -0.18
CA ASP A 2 4.77 0.70 -1.20
C ASP A 2 4.72 -0.84 -1.25
N ALA A 3 3.70 -1.43 -0.63
CA ALA A 3 3.48 -2.87 -0.64
C ALA A 3 2.60 -3.25 -1.84
N GLY A 4 3.10 -4.14 -2.69
CA GLY A 4 2.54 -4.42 -4.01
C GLY A 4 2.80 -3.26 -4.97
N ALA A 5 4.09 -3.02 -5.23
CA ALA A 5 4.53 -1.91 -6.06
C ALA A 5 4.22 -2.11 -7.55
N ASN A 6 3.97 -3.36 -7.99
CA ASN A 6 3.77 -3.70 -9.40
C ASN A 6 4.91 -3.12 -10.26
N ILE A 7 4.63 -2.53 -11.42
CA ILE A 7 5.63 -1.86 -12.26
C ILE A 7 6.12 -0.50 -11.73
N GLY A 8 5.69 -0.08 -10.54
CA GLY A 8 6.23 1.08 -9.82
C GLY A 8 5.50 2.40 -10.01
N TYR A 9 4.30 2.41 -10.61
CA TYR A 9 3.54 3.65 -10.83
C TYR A 9 3.36 4.47 -9.54
N MET A 10 2.83 3.85 -8.48
CA MET A 10 2.64 4.50 -7.18
C MET A 10 3.97 4.81 -6.50
N THR A 11 4.97 3.94 -6.61
CA THR A 11 6.33 4.18 -6.11
C THR A 11 6.93 5.46 -6.72
N GLY A 12 6.80 5.66 -8.02
CA GLY A 12 7.28 6.86 -8.72
C GLY A 12 6.60 8.14 -8.26
N LEU A 13 5.27 8.11 -8.09
CA LEU A 13 4.50 9.24 -7.55
C LEU A 13 4.91 9.58 -6.11
N MET A 14 5.06 8.57 -5.25
CA MET A 14 5.56 8.76 -3.88
C MET A 14 6.96 9.36 -3.88
N ALA A 15 7.85 8.87 -4.75
CA ALA A 15 9.21 9.36 -4.84
C ALA A 15 9.27 10.82 -5.31
N ALA A 16 8.49 11.17 -6.33
CA ALA A 16 8.36 12.54 -6.81
C ALA A 16 7.85 13.49 -5.71
N ARG A 17 6.85 13.05 -4.93
CA ARG A 17 6.23 13.89 -3.90
C ARG A 17 7.09 14.10 -2.67
N LEU A 18 7.94 13.12 -2.34
CA LEU A 18 8.86 13.18 -1.21
C LEU A 18 10.10 14.05 -1.49
N GLY A 19 10.51 14.19 -2.75
CA GLY A 19 11.72 14.92 -3.14
C GLY A 19 13.01 14.27 -2.62
N ALA A 20 14.16 14.92 -2.86
CA ALA A 20 15.50 14.34 -2.64
C ALA A 20 15.80 13.88 -1.20
N GLY A 21 15.10 14.42 -0.19
CA GLY A 21 15.28 14.05 1.23
C GLY A 21 14.53 12.78 1.65
N GLY A 22 13.61 12.27 0.82
CA GLY A 22 12.82 11.09 1.15
C GLY A 22 13.39 9.77 0.62
N LYS A 23 12.69 8.68 0.98
CA LYS A 23 13.03 7.33 0.55
C LYS A 23 11.77 6.48 0.39
N VAL A 24 11.67 5.73 -0.69
CA VAL A 24 10.60 4.76 -0.94
C VAL A 24 11.18 3.35 -0.97
N LEU A 25 10.56 2.43 -0.22
CA LEU A 25 10.82 0.99 -0.33
C LEU A 25 9.62 0.39 -1.06
N ALA A 26 9.89 -0.24 -2.21
CA ALA A 26 8.90 -0.78 -3.12
C ALA A 26 9.00 -2.31 -3.15
N PHE A 27 7.92 -3.00 -2.80
CA PHE A 27 7.89 -4.46 -2.64
C PHE A 27 7.08 -5.10 -3.76
N GLU A 28 7.73 -5.95 -4.55
CA GLU A 28 7.10 -6.69 -5.64
C GLU A 28 7.67 -8.13 -5.68
N PRO A 29 6.91 -9.15 -5.26
CA PRO A 29 7.41 -10.52 -5.22
C PRO A 29 7.55 -11.18 -6.60
N HIS A 30 6.75 -10.77 -7.58
CA HIS A 30 6.70 -11.43 -8.88
C HIS A 30 7.98 -11.12 -9.70
N PRO A 31 8.81 -12.10 -10.09
CA PRO A 31 10.10 -11.85 -10.74
C PRO A 31 10.03 -11.03 -12.03
N LYS A 32 9.08 -11.33 -12.93
CA LYS A 32 8.91 -10.57 -14.18
C LYS A 32 8.53 -9.11 -13.92
N VAL A 33 7.49 -8.89 -13.12
CA VAL A 33 7.03 -7.54 -12.72
C VAL A 33 8.11 -6.79 -11.94
N PHE A 34 8.85 -7.47 -11.06
CA PHE A 34 9.97 -6.90 -10.34
C PHE A 34 11.09 -6.41 -11.28
N ALA A 35 11.38 -7.14 -12.36
CA ALA A 35 12.35 -6.68 -13.35
C ALA A 35 11.91 -5.38 -14.05
N GLU A 36 10.61 -5.27 -14.37
CA GLU A 36 10.02 -4.03 -14.92
C GLU A 36 10.08 -2.88 -13.90
N LEU A 37 9.71 -3.14 -12.64
CA LEU A 37 9.85 -2.19 -11.53
C LEU A 37 11.28 -1.68 -11.42
N ALA A 38 12.26 -2.59 -11.35
CA ALA A 38 13.66 -2.24 -11.20
C ALA A 38 14.17 -1.38 -12.38
N ALA A 39 13.77 -1.71 -13.60
CA ALA A 39 14.10 -0.91 -14.79
C ALA A 39 13.49 0.50 -14.73
N ASN A 40 12.22 0.61 -14.33
CA ASN A 40 11.53 1.89 -14.17
C ASN A 40 12.19 2.76 -13.09
N LEU A 41 12.49 2.19 -11.91
CA LEU A 41 13.17 2.92 -10.84
C LEU A 41 14.57 3.38 -11.25
N ALA A 42 15.31 2.55 -11.99
CA ALA A 42 16.62 2.93 -12.52
C ALA A 42 16.50 4.11 -13.49
N ALA A 43 15.50 4.12 -14.38
CA ALA A 43 15.25 5.22 -15.29
C ALA A 43 14.89 6.53 -14.54
N TRP A 44 14.02 6.45 -13.53
CA TRP A 44 13.57 7.61 -12.77
C TRP A 44 14.61 8.14 -11.77
N SER A 45 15.59 7.34 -11.37
CA SER A 45 16.67 7.77 -10.46
C SER A 45 17.51 8.95 -10.99
N LYS A 46 17.40 9.25 -12.29
CA LYS A 46 18.04 10.40 -12.96
C LYS A 46 17.28 11.72 -12.76
N GLN A 47 16.05 11.67 -12.26
CA GLN A 47 15.19 12.82 -12.01
C GLN A 47 15.38 13.34 -10.58
N PRO A 48 15.02 14.61 -10.28
CA PRO A 48 15.13 15.18 -8.93
C PRO A 48 14.02 14.66 -7.99
N ILE A 49 13.96 13.35 -7.79
CA ILE A 49 12.97 12.65 -6.96
C ILE A 49 13.64 11.91 -5.81
N ALA A 50 12.85 11.43 -4.85
CA ALA A 50 13.35 10.63 -3.74
C ALA A 50 14.00 9.32 -4.22
N ARG A 51 14.94 8.79 -3.42
CA ARG A 51 15.52 7.48 -3.67
C ARG A 51 14.46 6.39 -3.51
N ALA A 52 14.24 5.58 -4.54
CA ALA A 52 13.39 4.39 -4.48
C ALA A 52 14.25 3.10 -4.51
N ILE A 53 13.90 2.11 -3.68
CA ILE A 53 14.58 0.82 -3.59
C ILE A 53 13.55 -0.28 -3.86
N ALA A 54 13.76 -1.05 -4.92
CA ALA A 54 12.96 -2.24 -5.21
C ALA A 54 13.44 -3.44 -4.38
N LEU A 55 12.49 -4.20 -3.82
CA LEU A 55 12.72 -5.41 -3.04
C LEU A 55 11.86 -6.55 -3.58
N GLN A 56 12.51 -7.62 -4.08
CA GLN A 56 11.82 -8.80 -4.63
C GLN A 56 11.39 -9.77 -3.53
N VAL A 57 10.47 -9.30 -2.68
CA VAL A 57 9.93 -10.08 -1.55
C VAL A 57 8.47 -9.68 -1.34
N ALA A 58 7.64 -10.63 -0.90
CA ALA A 58 6.29 -10.36 -0.46
C ALA A 58 6.31 -9.89 1.00
N LEU A 59 5.47 -8.91 1.33
CA LEU A 59 5.22 -8.57 2.72
C LEU A 59 4.16 -9.52 3.29
N SER A 60 4.35 -9.98 4.53
CA SER A 60 3.41 -10.87 5.20
C SER A 60 3.59 -10.78 6.73
N SER A 61 2.84 -11.59 7.47
CA SER A 61 2.92 -11.66 8.93
C SER A 61 4.17 -12.38 9.42
N LYS A 62 4.84 -13.17 8.56
CA LYS A 62 6.04 -13.93 8.88
C LYS A 62 7.07 -13.90 7.75
N SER A 63 8.34 -13.82 8.14
CA SER A 63 9.47 -13.96 7.23
C SER A 63 9.76 -15.43 6.90
N GLY A 64 10.18 -15.70 5.67
CA GLY A 64 10.45 -17.05 5.19
C GLY A 64 10.13 -17.23 3.72
N ALA A 65 9.39 -18.30 3.41
CA ALA A 65 8.93 -18.63 2.06
C ALA A 65 7.40 -18.60 1.99
N GLY A 66 6.88 -18.17 0.84
CA GLY A 66 5.47 -18.21 0.49
C GLY A 66 5.29 -18.62 -0.97
N ARG A 67 4.04 -18.72 -1.40
CA ARG A 67 3.70 -19.03 -2.80
C ARG A 67 2.85 -17.91 -3.38
N LEU A 68 3.21 -17.46 -4.57
CA LEU A 68 2.44 -16.51 -5.35
C LEU A 68 1.63 -17.29 -6.40
N GLN A 69 0.32 -17.08 -6.44
CA GLN A 69 -0.56 -17.67 -7.43
C GLN A 69 -0.85 -16.66 -8.53
N GLU A 70 -0.52 -17.03 -9.77
CA GLU A 70 -0.89 -16.29 -10.97
C GLU A 70 -2.29 -16.74 -11.43
N PRO A 71 -3.23 -15.83 -11.72
CA PRO A 71 -4.45 -16.19 -12.42
C PRO A 71 -4.14 -16.66 -13.85
N LEU A 72 -5.05 -17.48 -14.41
CA LEU A 72 -4.88 -18.09 -15.75
C LEU A 72 -4.65 -17.06 -16.87
N ASP A 73 -5.14 -15.83 -16.71
CA ASP A 73 -5.02 -14.72 -17.65
C ASP A 73 -3.96 -13.67 -17.21
N PHE A 74 -2.89 -14.08 -16.52
CA PHE A 74 -1.85 -13.17 -16.02
C PHE A 74 -1.31 -12.21 -17.10
N ASP A 75 -1.11 -12.69 -18.34
CA ASP A 75 -0.64 -11.84 -19.44
C ASP A 75 -1.59 -10.69 -19.82
N ARG A 76 -2.89 -10.81 -19.49
CA ARG A 76 -3.89 -9.74 -19.69
C ARG A 76 -4.06 -8.86 -18.45
N ASN A 77 -3.94 -9.41 -17.24
CA ASN A 77 -4.16 -8.71 -15.97
C ASN A 77 -3.06 -9.02 -14.91
N ARG A 78 -1.83 -8.56 -15.16
CA ARG A 78 -0.63 -8.83 -14.34
C ARG A 78 -0.69 -8.34 -12.88
N GLY A 79 -1.62 -7.42 -12.56
CA GLY A 79 -1.79 -6.88 -11.21
C GLY A 79 -2.43 -7.83 -10.19
N THR A 80 -3.05 -8.92 -10.64
CA THR A 80 -4.00 -9.70 -9.83
C THR A 80 -3.40 -10.93 -9.12
N SER A 81 -2.07 -10.99 -8.97
CA SER A 81 -1.40 -12.12 -8.33
C SER A 81 -1.63 -12.13 -6.82
N LYS A 82 -1.95 -13.30 -6.25
CA LYS A 82 -2.30 -13.42 -4.82
C LYS A 82 -1.30 -14.29 -4.06
N LEU A 83 -0.97 -13.91 -2.82
CA LEU A 83 -0.14 -14.75 -1.96
C LEU A 83 -1.00 -15.84 -1.30
N VAL A 84 -0.56 -17.09 -1.38
CA VAL A 84 -1.22 -18.25 -0.76
C VAL A 84 -0.23 -18.96 0.16
N LEU A 85 -0.71 -19.38 1.33
CA LEU A 85 0.04 -20.20 2.29
C LEU A 85 -0.36 -21.68 2.11
N GLY A 86 0.60 -22.58 1.87
CA GLY A 86 0.35 -24.04 1.79
C GLY A 86 0.89 -24.74 0.53
N GLU A 87 0.46 -26.00 0.30
CA GLU A 87 0.88 -26.88 -0.81
C GLU A 87 0.19 -26.61 -2.17
N ALA A 88 -0.51 -25.49 -2.32
CA ALA A 88 -1.16 -25.15 -3.58
C ALA A 88 -0.14 -24.89 -4.71
N SER A 89 -0.56 -25.06 -5.96
CA SER A 89 0.23 -24.64 -7.14
C SER A 89 0.56 -23.13 -7.07
N GLY A 90 1.75 -22.74 -7.50
CA GLY A 90 2.21 -21.35 -7.46
C GLY A 90 3.73 -21.20 -7.43
N MET A 91 4.22 -19.99 -7.70
CA MET A 91 5.64 -19.65 -7.74
C MET A 91 6.18 -19.43 -6.32
N HIS A 92 7.36 -19.99 -6.01
CA HIS A 92 8.03 -19.74 -4.73
C HIS A 92 8.54 -18.29 -4.66
N VAL A 93 8.20 -17.60 -3.57
CA VAL A 93 8.65 -16.24 -3.29
C VAL A 93 9.13 -16.14 -1.86
N LYS A 94 10.06 -15.20 -1.60
CA LYS A 94 10.48 -14.87 -0.24
C LYS A 94 9.44 -13.97 0.42
N THR A 95 9.16 -14.20 1.69
CA THR A 95 8.31 -13.32 2.50
C THR A 95 9.15 -12.63 3.58
N VAL A 96 8.74 -11.41 3.96
CA VAL A 96 9.34 -10.68 5.09
C VAL A 96 8.25 -9.90 5.84
N CYS A 97 8.39 -9.80 7.17
CA CYS A 97 7.50 -8.94 7.95
C CYS A 97 7.97 -7.47 7.95
N LEU A 98 7.02 -6.54 8.06
CA LEU A 98 7.30 -5.10 8.01
C LEU A 98 8.13 -4.61 9.19
N ASP A 99 7.95 -5.22 10.36
CA ASP A 99 8.77 -4.91 11.54
C ASP A 99 10.26 -5.18 11.27
N GLU A 100 10.62 -6.31 10.65
CA GLU A 100 12.01 -6.63 10.26
C GLU A 100 12.55 -5.69 9.18
N VAL A 101 11.71 -5.32 8.20
CA VAL A 101 12.07 -4.31 7.20
C VAL A 101 12.49 -3.01 7.87
N CYS A 102 11.72 -2.53 8.86
CA CYS A 102 12.00 -1.26 9.51
C CYS A 102 13.21 -1.32 10.45
N LEU A 103 13.56 -2.49 10.99
CA LEU A 103 14.85 -2.68 11.69
C LEU A 103 16.04 -2.46 10.74
N LYS A 104 15.92 -2.90 9.49
CA LYS A 104 17.00 -2.78 8.49
C LYS A 104 17.06 -1.42 7.80
N TYR A 105 15.91 -0.85 7.44
CA TYR A 105 15.82 0.34 6.58
C TYR A 105 15.43 1.64 7.31
N GLY A 106 15.11 1.54 8.60
CA GLY A 106 14.65 2.64 9.44
C GLY A 106 13.12 2.77 9.49
N ARG A 107 12.65 3.83 10.15
CA ARG A 107 11.22 4.13 10.32
C ARG A 107 10.51 4.34 8.98
N ALA A 108 9.25 3.93 8.91
CA ALA A 108 8.30 4.32 7.87
C ALA A 108 7.18 5.19 8.45
N ASP A 109 6.88 6.31 7.80
CA ASP A 109 5.77 7.20 8.17
C ASP A 109 4.48 6.90 7.42
N VAL A 110 4.61 6.43 6.17
CA VAL A 110 3.50 6.14 5.26
C VAL A 110 3.64 4.74 4.70
N LEU A 111 2.55 3.98 4.70
CA LEU A 111 2.43 2.64 4.13
C LEU A 111 1.26 2.61 3.13
N LYS A 112 1.52 2.25 1.88
CA LYS A 112 0.48 1.75 0.96
C LYS A 112 0.45 0.23 1.04
N VAL A 113 -0.74 -0.36 1.09
CA VAL A 113 -0.97 -1.80 1.03
C VAL A 113 -1.99 -2.14 -0.05
N ASP A 114 -1.53 -2.79 -1.10
CA ASP A 114 -2.34 -3.25 -2.23
C ASP A 114 -1.69 -4.55 -2.72
N VAL A 115 -2.09 -5.66 -2.10
CA VAL A 115 -1.43 -6.97 -2.26
C VAL A 115 -2.45 -8.06 -2.57
N GLU A 116 -3.57 -7.65 -3.17
CA GLU A 116 -4.62 -8.50 -3.75
C GLU A 116 -5.21 -9.54 -2.77
N GLY A 117 -5.58 -9.09 -1.57
CA GLY A 117 -6.25 -9.92 -0.55
C GLY A 117 -5.34 -10.41 0.57
N HIS A 118 -4.08 -9.98 0.60
CA HIS A 118 -3.11 -10.31 1.65
C HIS A 118 -2.82 -9.14 2.61
N GLU A 119 -3.65 -8.09 2.57
CA GLU A 119 -3.45 -6.83 3.29
C GLU A 119 -3.40 -7.06 4.81
N LEU A 120 -4.27 -7.95 5.32
CA LEU A 120 -4.37 -8.22 6.75
C LEU A 120 -3.10 -8.86 7.29
N GLU A 121 -2.48 -9.75 6.52
CA GLU A 121 -1.23 -10.39 6.88
C GLU A 121 -0.07 -9.41 6.84
N VAL A 122 -0.03 -8.49 5.87
CA VAL A 122 0.95 -7.38 5.85
C VAL A 122 0.84 -6.54 7.12
N LEU A 123 -0.38 -6.16 7.52
CA LEU A 123 -0.59 -5.37 8.74
C LEU A 123 -0.26 -6.14 10.02
N ARG A 124 -0.54 -7.44 10.07
CA ARG A 124 -0.10 -8.32 11.17
C ARG A 124 1.42 -8.37 11.29
N GLY A 125 2.14 -8.32 10.16
CA GLY A 125 3.60 -8.21 10.11
C GLY A 125 4.17 -6.84 10.49
N ALA A 126 3.32 -5.83 10.71
CA ALA A 126 3.67 -4.48 11.15
C ALA A 126 3.24 -4.19 12.59
N ARG A 127 2.96 -5.23 13.39
CA ARG A 127 2.33 -5.08 14.72
C ARG A 127 3.15 -4.16 15.64
N ASN A 128 4.47 -4.31 15.69
CA ASN A 128 5.28 -3.46 16.56
C ASN A 128 5.31 -2.00 16.08
N LEU A 129 5.34 -1.78 14.76
CA LEU A 129 5.25 -0.44 14.18
C LEU A 129 3.92 0.24 14.51
N LEU A 130 2.81 -0.49 14.41
CA LEU A 130 1.47 -0.01 14.75
C LEU A 130 1.36 0.33 16.24
N GLN A 131 1.84 -0.55 17.12
CA GLN A 131 1.85 -0.36 18.57
C GLN A 131 2.65 0.88 18.98
N LYS A 132 3.80 1.12 18.33
CA LYS A 132 4.64 2.30 18.57
C LYS A 132 4.11 3.59 17.94
N GLY A 133 3.01 3.53 17.19
CA GLY A 133 2.50 4.67 16.43
C GLY A 133 3.47 5.18 15.36
N ALA A 134 4.35 4.30 14.86
CA ALA A 134 5.39 4.69 13.92
C ALA A 134 4.82 5.01 12.53
N LEU A 135 3.76 4.29 12.12
CA LEU A 135 2.99 4.50 10.89
C LEU A 135 1.96 5.61 11.14
N ARG A 136 2.13 6.76 10.50
CA ARG A 136 1.20 7.89 10.60
C ARG A 136 0.00 7.69 9.68
N ASP A 137 0.26 7.34 8.42
CA ASP A 137 -0.75 7.16 7.38
C ASP A 137 -0.61 5.79 6.73
N ILE A 138 -1.72 5.09 6.60
CA ILE A 138 -1.80 3.79 5.92
C ILE A 138 -2.92 3.89 4.88
N ILE A 139 -2.56 3.68 3.62
CA ILE A 139 -3.52 3.62 2.51
C ILE A 139 -3.65 2.15 2.15
N PHE A 140 -4.86 1.62 2.11
CA PHE A 140 -5.07 0.21 1.82
C PHE A 140 -6.36 0.00 1.04
N GLU A 141 -6.40 -1.08 0.25
CA GLU A 141 -7.63 -1.53 -0.36
C GLU A 141 -8.34 -2.53 0.55
N ASP A 142 -9.67 -2.45 0.56
CA ASP A 142 -10.50 -3.41 1.25
C ASP A 142 -11.57 -3.95 0.31
N GLN A 143 -11.46 -5.23 -0.04
CA GLN A 143 -12.40 -5.88 -0.93
C GLN A 143 -13.81 -5.98 -0.32
N SER A 144 -13.97 -5.88 1.00
CA SER A 144 -15.30 -5.83 1.62
C SER A 144 -15.98 -4.46 1.46
N GLY A 145 -15.17 -3.42 1.18
CA GLY A 145 -15.60 -2.04 1.09
C GLY A 145 -16.25 -1.45 2.35
N ASP A 146 -16.07 -2.12 3.48
CA ASP A 146 -16.73 -1.80 4.74
C ASP A 146 -15.73 -1.19 5.73
N VAL A 147 -16.06 -0.04 6.31
CA VAL A 147 -15.29 0.58 7.39
C VAL A 147 -15.29 -0.23 8.68
N MET A 148 -16.15 -1.26 8.77
CA MET A 148 -16.19 -2.23 9.85
C MET A 148 -15.44 -3.53 9.51
N SER A 149 -14.67 -3.56 8.42
CA SER A 149 -13.88 -4.72 8.06
C SER A 149 -12.86 -5.12 9.14
N PRO A 150 -12.33 -6.35 9.08
CA PRO A 150 -11.23 -6.76 9.95
C PRO A 150 -10.00 -5.86 9.85
N LEU A 151 -9.72 -5.29 8.67
CA LEU A 151 -8.60 -4.38 8.44
C LEU A 151 -8.82 -3.04 9.14
N ALA A 152 -9.98 -2.42 8.91
CA ALA A 152 -10.34 -1.15 9.51
C ALA A 152 -10.45 -1.27 11.05
N SER A 153 -11.01 -2.36 11.55
CA SER A 153 -11.09 -2.69 12.97
C SER A 153 -9.71 -2.84 13.60
N LEU A 154 -8.78 -3.56 12.95
CA LEU A 154 -7.41 -3.72 13.42
C LEU A 154 -6.70 -2.37 13.56
N LEU A 155 -6.75 -1.53 12.52
CA LEU A 155 -6.08 -0.23 12.51
C LEU A 155 -6.69 0.75 13.51
N SER A 156 -8.02 0.73 13.66
CA SER A 156 -8.73 1.51 14.67
C SER A 156 -8.33 1.09 16.09
N GLY A 157 -8.16 -0.21 16.33
CA GLY A 157 -7.64 -0.74 17.61
C GLY A 157 -6.23 -0.26 17.96
N PHE A 158 -5.44 0.16 16.96
CA PHE A 158 -4.14 0.81 17.17
C PHE A 158 -4.20 2.35 17.18
N GLY A 159 -5.40 2.93 17.18
CA GLY A 159 -5.61 4.38 17.31
C GLY A 159 -5.59 5.16 15.99
N HIS A 160 -5.84 4.51 14.85
CA HIS A 160 -6.05 5.21 13.59
C HIS A 160 -7.53 5.58 13.42
N THR A 161 -7.79 6.74 12.79
CA THR A 161 -9.10 7.09 12.24
C THR A 161 -9.16 6.66 10.79
N ILE A 162 -10.25 6.00 10.40
CA ILE A 162 -10.45 5.49 9.04
C ILE A 162 -11.29 6.47 8.23
N PHE A 163 -10.88 6.73 7.00
CA PHE A 163 -11.59 7.52 6.00
C PHE A 163 -11.67 6.74 4.69
N SER A 164 -12.75 6.92 3.95
CA SER A 164 -12.78 6.58 2.52
C SER A 164 -11.99 7.61 1.72
N LEU A 165 -11.17 7.16 0.79
CA LEU A 165 -10.65 8.00 -0.28
C LEU A 165 -11.56 7.86 -1.49
N THR A 166 -12.28 8.93 -1.81
CA THR A 166 -13.14 8.97 -3.00
C THR A 166 -12.95 10.25 -3.80
N ARG A 167 -13.64 10.38 -4.93
CA ARG A 167 -13.56 11.54 -5.81
C ARG A 167 -14.94 12.04 -6.19
N THR A 168 -15.03 13.36 -6.31
CA THR A 168 -16.16 14.08 -6.88
C THR A 168 -15.71 14.82 -8.14
N LEU A 169 -16.64 15.44 -8.86
CA LEU A 169 -16.28 16.35 -9.96
C LEU A 169 -15.38 17.51 -9.51
N ARG A 170 -15.41 17.87 -8.21
CA ARG A 170 -14.64 18.96 -7.62
C ARG A 170 -13.29 18.54 -7.06
N GLY A 171 -12.92 17.25 -7.16
CA GLY A 171 -11.65 16.73 -6.66
C GLY A 171 -11.80 15.57 -5.67
N PRO A 172 -10.68 15.10 -5.10
CA PRO A 172 -10.67 14.02 -4.13
C PRO A 172 -11.26 14.49 -2.79
N VAL A 173 -11.96 13.60 -2.09
CA VAL A 173 -12.58 13.88 -0.80
C VAL A 173 -12.36 12.72 0.17
N LEU A 174 -12.25 13.06 1.46
CA LEU A 174 -12.27 12.09 2.55
C LEU A 174 -13.70 11.96 3.06
N ALA A 175 -14.27 10.76 2.98
CA ALA A 175 -15.56 10.46 3.57
C ALA A 175 -15.40 9.74 4.91
N THR A 176 -16.22 10.10 5.89
CA THR A 176 -16.17 9.54 7.26
C THR A 176 -17.30 8.57 7.55
N ARG A 177 -18.29 8.42 6.65
CA ARG A 177 -19.46 7.58 6.87
C ARG A 177 -19.80 6.69 5.66
N PRO A 178 -20.23 5.44 5.87
CA PRO A 178 -20.63 4.48 4.82
C PRO A 178 -21.59 5.03 3.76
N ASP A 179 -22.53 5.88 4.15
CA ASP A 179 -23.52 6.53 3.27
C ASP A 179 -22.91 7.57 2.31
N GLN A 180 -21.67 7.99 2.55
CA GLN A 180 -20.92 8.91 1.71
C GLN A 180 -19.92 8.20 0.78
N PHE A 181 -19.87 6.86 0.81
CA PHE A 181 -19.06 6.08 -0.12
C PHE A 181 -19.86 6.00 -1.43
N PRO A 182 -19.40 6.61 -2.53
CA PRO A 182 -20.03 6.34 -3.80
C PRO A 182 -19.85 4.85 -4.08
N ASN A 183 -20.98 4.16 -4.21
CA ASN A 183 -21.02 2.76 -4.59
C ASN A 183 -20.64 2.69 -6.08
N VAL A 184 -19.34 2.61 -6.36
CA VAL A 184 -18.82 2.40 -7.71
C VAL A 184 -18.67 0.88 -7.85
N PRO A 185 -19.52 0.20 -8.63
CA PRO A 185 -19.68 -1.26 -8.56
C PRO A 185 -18.45 -2.10 -8.93
N TYR A 186 -17.29 -1.47 -9.21
CA TYR A 186 -16.11 -2.13 -9.77
C TYR A 186 -14.78 -1.59 -9.23
N LEU A 187 -14.78 -0.72 -8.21
CA LEU A 187 -13.55 -0.31 -7.53
C LEU A 187 -13.66 -0.65 -6.04
N PRO A 188 -12.80 -1.52 -5.48
CA PRO A 188 -12.69 -1.60 -4.04
C PRO A 188 -12.35 -0.21 -3.50
N PRO A 189 -13.01 0.26 -2.44
CA PRO A 189 -12.74 1.59 -1.92
C PRO A 189 -11.33 1.61 -1.34
N SER A 190 -10.49 2.52 -1.85
CA SER A 190 -9.24 2.84 -1.18
C SER A 190 -9.56 3.52 0.14
N LEU A 191 -9.01 3.02 1.22
CA LEU A 191 -9.18 3.56 2.57
C LEU A 191 -7.90 4.26 3.02
N LEU A 192 -8.05 5.31 3.82
CA LEU A 192 -6.99 5.97 4.57
C LEU A 192 -7.20 5.72 6.06
N ALA A 193 -6.27 5.03 6.70
CA ALA A 193 -6.13 5.02 8.15
C ALA A 193 -5.05 6.03 8.55
N THR A 194 -5.37 6.99 9.42
CA THR A 194 -4.41 8.00 9.87
C THR A 194 -4.46 8.22 11.37
N ARG A 195 -3.30 8.47 11.99
CA ARG A 195 -3.21 8.91 13.38
C ARG A 195 -3.44 10.42 13.55
N GLU A 196 -3.49 11.17 12.45
CA GLU A 196 -3.62 12.63 12.46
C GLU A 196 -4.85 13.08 11.64
N PRO A 197 -6.09 12.77 12.10
CA PRO A 197 -7.31 12.98 11.33
C PRO A 197 -7.52 14.45 10.93
N LEU A 198 -7.22 15.40 11.83
CA LEU A 198 -7.38 16.83 11.53
C LEU A 198 -6.41 17.30 10.43
N ARG A 199 -5.18 16.77 10.41
CA ARG A 199 -4.21 17.06 9.34
C ARG A 199 -4.71 16.48 8.01
N ALA A 200 -5.18 15.23 8.02
CA ALA A 200 -5.70 14.58 6.83
C ALA A 200 -6.90 15.36 6.26
N ILE A 201 -7.91 15.67 7.09
CA ILE A 201 -9.06 16.49 6.70
C ILE A 201 -8.60 17.84 6.12
N GLY A 202 -7.66 18.52 6.78
CA GLY A 202 -7.11 19.79 6.33
C GLY A 202 -6.51 19.74 4.93
N ARG A 203 -5.84 18.64 4.56
CA ARG A 203 -5.25 18.45 3.22
C ARG A 203 -6.31 18.38 2.11
N PHE A 204 -7.48 17.81 2.40
CA PHE A 204 -8.58 17.65 1.44
C PHE A 204 -9.57 18.83 1.44
N ARG A 205 -9.30 19.93 2.17
CA ARG A 205 -10.14 21.14 2.17
C ARG A 205 -9.93 22.03 0.95
N ALA A 206 -8.73 22.02 0.36
CA ALA A 206 -8.45 22.79 -0.84
C ALA A 206 -9.29 22.22 -2.00
N GLY A 207 -10.10 23.05 -2.64
CA GLY A 207 -10.91 22.62 -3.78
C GLY A 207 -10.06 22.23 -4.99
N GLY A 208 -10.61 21.37 -5.86
CA GLY A 208 -9.95 20.91 -7.07
C GLY A 208 -9.01 19.74 -6.86
N TRP A 209 -8.28 19.37 -7.92
CA TRP A 209 -7.22 18.36 -7.87
C TRP A 209 -5.90 18.88 -7.29
N LEU A 210 -5.93 20.11 -6.76
CA LEU A 210 -4.78 20.80 -6.14
C LEU A 210 -4.43 20.28 -4.74
N VAL A 211 -5.22 19.33 -4.20
CA VAL A 211 -4.97 18.61 -2.94
C VAL A 211 -3.57 17.94 -2.90
N LEU A 212 -2.92 17.78 -4.05
CA LEU A 212 -1.59 17.18 -4.18
C LEU A 212 -0.42 18.19 -4.09
N HIS A 213 -0.65 19.51 -4.06
CA HIS A 213 0.40 20.53 -3.91
C HIS A 213 0.91 20.67 -2.48
#